data_AF-A0A7L3LIA2-F1
#
_entry.id   AF-A0A7L3LIA2-F1
#
_cell.length_a   1.000
_cell.length_b   1.000
_cell.length_c   1.000
_cell.angle_alpha   90.00
_cell.angle_beta   90.00
_cell.angle_gamma   90.00
#
_symmetry.space_group_name_H-M   'P 1'
#
loop_
_entity.id
_entity.type
_entity.pdbx_description
1 polymer ?
#
loop_
_entity_poly.entity_id
_entity_poly.type
_entity_poly.pdbx_seq_one_letter_code
_entity_poly.pdbx_strand_id
1 'polypeptide(L)'
;DPNQDTEWNDILRKKGILPPKENLEEKERAKEEEQLAILQKSLVKTYEDMTLEELEENEDEFNEEDEKAIELYRQQRLAEMKAAQLKNKFGEVLEISGKDYVQEVTKAGKDIWVVLHLYKQGIPLCALINQHMSGLARKFRDVKFIKAISTTCIPNYPDKNLPTIFVYLEGDIKAQFIGPLVFGGMNLTRD
;
A
#
# COMPACT_ATOMS: atom_id res chain seq x y z
N ASP A 1 23.40 -18.40 -35.71
CA ASP A 1 23.32 -17.88 -34.34
C ASP A 1 22.41 -16.64 -34.35
N PRO A 2 21.32 -16.62 -33.57
CA PRO A 2 20.34 -15.53 -33.56
C PRO A 2 20.87 -14.18 -33.06
N ASN A 3 22.08 -14.13 -32.48
CA ASN A 3 22.73 -12.91 -32.01
C ASN A 3 23.86 -12.39 -32.91
N GLN A 4 24.20 -13.10 -34.00
CA GLN A 4 25.21 -12.64 -34.95
C GLN A 4 24.72 -11.43 -35.77
N ASP A 5 25.57 -10.43 -35.96
CA ASP A 5 25.31 -9.33 -36.90
C ASP A 5 25.59 -9.80 -38.32
N THR A 6 24.53 -10.24 -38.97
CA THR A 6 24.53 -10.55 -40.40
C THR A 6 23.39 -9.78 -41.05
N GLU A 7 23.58 -9.34 -42.30
CA GLU A 7 22.52 -8.67 -43.06
C GLU A 7 21.23 -9.51 -43.12
N TRP A 8 21.37 -10.84 -43.05
CA TRP A 8 20.24 -11.77 -43.01
C TRP A 8 19.45 -11.68 -41.68
N ASN A 9 20.13 -11.57 -40.53
CA ASN A 9 19.48 -11.44 -39.23
C ASN A 9 18.76 -10.10 -39.06
N ASP A 10 19.28 -9.02 -39.62
CA ASP A 10 18.63 -7.69 -39.57
C ASP A 10 17.36 -7.64 -40.40
N ILE A 11 17.36 -8.29 -41.57
CA ILE A 11 16.15 -8.45 -42.39
C ILE A 11 15.08 -9.24 -41.64
N LEU A 12 15.45 -10.29 -40.90
CA LEU A 12 14.53 -11.09 -40.09
C LEU A 12 13.96 -10.31 -38.89
N ARG A 13 14.75 -9.46 -38.22
CA ARG A 13 14.23 -8.55 -37.16
C ARG A 13 13.27 -7.50 -37.75
N LYS A 14 13.59 -6.92 -38.90
CA LYS A 14 12.73 -5.95 -39.60
C LYS A 14 11.41 -6.55 -40.08
N LYS A 15 11.39 -7.86 -40.37
CA LYS A 15 10.19 -8.63 -40.73
C LYS A 15 9.42 -9.16 -39.50
N GLY A 16 9.91 -8.93 -38.29
CA GLY A 16 9.25 -9.35 -37.04
C GLY A 16 9.37 -10.84 -36.71
N ILE A 17 10.28 -11.56 -37.36
CA ILE A 17 10.51 -13.01 -37.16
C ILE A 17 11.48 -13.26 -35.99
N LEU A 18 12.46 -12.37 -35.81
CA LEU A 18 13.37 -12.37 -34.66
C LEU A 18 13.02 -11.23 -33.69
N PRO A 19 13.11 -11.44 -32.37
CA PRO A 19 12.90 -10.38 -31.39
C PRO A 19 13.96 -9.27 -31.54
N PRO A 20 13.69 -8.05 -31.03
CA PRO A 20 14.69 -6.98 -30.98
C PRO A 20 15.97 -7.47 -30.30
N LYS A 21 17.14 -7.07 -30.83
CA LYS A 21 18.43 -7.43 -30.22
C LYS A 21 18.52 -6.74 -28.87
N GLU A 22 18.79 -7.49 -27.80
CA GLU A 22 19.05 -6.89 -26.50
C GLU A 22 20.37 -6.11 -26.57
N ASN A 23 20.31 -4.82 -26.22
CA ASN A 23 21.51 -3.99 -26.10
C ASN A 23 22.17 -4.29 -24.76
N LEU A 24 23.17 -5.17 -24.77
CA LEU A 24 23.89 -5.60 -23.57
C LEU A 24 24.59 -4.42 -22.88
N GLU A 25 25.18 -3.50 -23.65
CA GLU A 25 25.87 -2.32 -23.11
C GLU A 25 24.89 -1.37 -22.40
N GLU A 26 23.68 -1.23 -22.93
CA GLU A 26 22.64 -0.38 -22.33
C GLU A 26 22.07 -1.01 -21.05
N LYS A 27 21.98 -2.34 -20.99
CA LYS A 27 21.66 -3.07 -19.76
C LYS A 27 22.76 -2.99 -18.71
N GLU A 28 24.02 -3.04 -19.12
CA GLU A 28 25.17 -2.93 -18.22
C GLU A 28 25.25 -1.53 -17.62
N ARG A 29 25.13 -0.48 -18.43
CA ARG A 29 25.05 0.91 -17.94
C ARG A 29 23.90 1.13 -16.96
N ALA A 30 22.70 0.63 -17.27
CA ALA A 30 21.55 0.77 -16.38
C ALA A 30 21.79 0.09 -15.01
N LYS A 31 22.49 -1.05 -14.99
CA LYS A 31 22.86 -1.73 -13.73
C LYS A 31 23.90 -0.95 -12.94
N GLU A 32 24.90 -0.37 -13.61
CA GLU A 32 25.92 0.45 -12.98
C GLU A 32 25.30 1.70 -12.34
N GLU A 33 24.41 2.38 -13.05
CA GLU A 33 23.64 3.53 -12.54
C GLU A 33 22.79 3.16 -11.32
N GLU A 34 22.11 2.01 -11.35
CA GLU A 34 21.33 1.51 -10.21
C GLU A 34 22.23 1.21 -9.00
N GLN A 35 23.39 0.60 -9.20
CA GLN A 35 24.36 0.31 -8.13
C GLN A 35 24.92 1.58 -7.51
N LEU A 36 25.26 2.58 -8.32
CA LEU A 36 25.70 3.90 -7.85
C LEU A 36 24.62 4.59 -7.01
N ALA A 37 23.37 4.55 -7.46
CA ALA A 37 22.25 5.13 -6.73
C ALA A 37 22.01 4.42 -5.37
N ILE A 38 22.18 3.10 -5.31
CA ILE A 38 22.10 2.33 -4.05
C ILE A 38 23.23 2.74 -3.10
N LEU A 39 24.45 2.88 -3.61
CA LEU A 39 25.62 3.27 -2.81
C LEU A 39 25.44 4.68 -2.22
N GLN A 40 25.04 5.65 -3.05
CA GLN A 40 24.73 7.01 -2.59
C GLN A 40 23.62 7.03 -1.54
N LYS A 41 22.55 6.25 -1.74
CA LYS A 41 21.47 6.14 -0.74
C LYS A 41 21.93 5.52 0.57
N SER A 42 22.91 4.61 0.53
CA SER A 42 23.49 4.01 1.74
C SER A 42 24.37 5.00 2.51
N LEU A 43 25.15 5.82 1.81
CA LEU A 43 25.96 6.90 2.39
C LEU A 43 25.09 7.95 3.07
N VAL A 44 24.00 8.39 2.42
CA VAL A 44 23.07 9.35 3.02
C VAL A 44 22.40 8.80 4.28
N LYS A 45 22.06 7.49 4.31
CA LYS A 45 21.53 6.85 5.52
C LYS A 45 22.53 6.79 6.65
N THR A 46 23.81 6.55 6.37
CA THR A 46 24.85 6.57 7.41
C THR A 46 24.98 7.95 8.05
N TYR A 47 24.85 9.04 7.28
CA TYR A 47 24.85 10.39 7.83
C TYR A 47 23.57 10.72 8.64
N GLU A 48 22.44 10.11 8.31
CA GLU A 48 21.16 10.29 9.03
C GLU A 48 21.23 9.75 10.48
N ASP A 49 22.09 8.75 10.73
CA ASP A 49 22.28 8.13 12.04
C ASP A 49 23.45 8.76 12.85
N MET A 50 24.20 9.72 12.28
CA MET A 50 25.32 10.40 12.96
C MET A 50 24.85 11.52 13.89
N THR A 51 25.68 11.81 14.90
CA THR A 51 25.49 12.94 15.81
C THR A 51 25.99 14.25 15.20
N LEU A 52 25.52 15.39 15.75
CA LEU A 52 25.96 16.73 15.31
C LEU A 52 27.48 16.92 15.34
N GLU A 53 28.15 16.34 16.34
CA GLU A 53 29.61 16.44 16.53
C GLU A 53 30.37 15.64 15.46
N GLU A 54 29.89 14.43 15.13
CA GLU A 54 30.46 13.58 14.05
C GLU A 54 30.21 14.17 12.64
N LEU A 55 29.13 14.92 12.47
CA LEU A 55 28.85 15.64 11.22
C LEU A 55 29.76 16.86 11.05
N GLU A 56 30.05 17.60 12.13
CA GLU A 56 31.01 18.71 12.13
C GLU A 56 32.44 18.22 11.85
N GLU A 57 32.85 17.08 12.40
CA GLU A 57 34.18 16.50 12.15
C GLU A 57 34.39 16.07 10.68
N ASN A 58 33.32 15.70 9.97
CA ASN A 58 33.37 15.25 8.58
C ASN A 58 33.00 16.35 7.57
N GLU A 59 32.82 17.61 7.97
CA GLU A 59 32.40 18.71 7.09
C GLU A 59 33.32 18.85 5.86
N ASP A 60 34.62 18.65 6.04
CA ASP A 60 35.63 18.72 4.97
C ASP A 60 35.58 17.55 3.97
N GLU A 61 34.93 16.43 4.31
CA GLU A 61 34.76 15.27 3.42
C GLU A 61 33.50 15.38 2.53
N PHE A 62 32.56 16.27 2.86
CA PHE A 62 31.37 16.51 2.05
C PHE A 62 31.76 17.25 0.76
N ASN A 63 31.58 16.58 -0.37
CA ASN A 63 31.75 17.19 -1.68
C ASN A 63 30.39 17.62 -2.28
N GLU A 64 30.44 18.32 -3.41
CA GLU A 64 29.23 18.77 -4.12
C GLU A 64 28.29 17.63 -4.57
N GLU A 65 28.79 16.40 -4.71
CA GLU A 65 27.97 15.23 -5.03
C GLU A 65 27.22 14.72 -3.80
N ASP A 66 27.84 14.76 -2.61
CA ASP A 66 27.20 14.42 -1.34
C ASP A 66 26.07 15.39 -1.00
N GLU A 67 26.29 16.70 -1.20
CA GLU A 67 25.23 17.70 -1.01
C GLU A 67 24.03 17.45 -1.94
N LYS A 68 24.28 17.13 -3.22
CA LYS A 68 23.22 16.80 -4.19
C LYS A 68 22.49 15.51 -3.80
N ALA A 69 23.21 14.49 -3.34
CA ALA A 69 22.62 13.23 -2.89
C ALA A 69 21.72 13.43 -1.66
N ILE A 70 22.15 14.23 -0.69
CA ILE A 70 21.39 14.58 0.51
C ILE A 70 20.11 15.36 0.13
N GLU A 71 20.22 16.37 -0.73
CA GLU A 71 19.06 17.16 -1.14
C GLU A 71 18.05 16.31 -1.93
N LEU A 72 18.50 15.43 -2.82
CA LEU A 72 17.65 14.46 -3.51
C LEU A 72 16.95 13.51 -2.54
N TYR A 73 17.67 12.97 -1.55
CA TYR A 73 17.10 12.10 -0.53
C TYR A 73 16.07 12.84 0.32
N ARG A 74 16.36 14.07 0.73
CA ARG A 74 15.43 14.94 1.47
C ARG A 74 14.16 15.20 0.68
N GLN A 75 14.28 15.53 -0.61
CA GLN A 75 13.13 15.72 -1.50
C GLN A 75 12.32 14.43 -1.66
N GLN A 76 12.99 13.27 -1.80
CA GLN A 76 12.33 11.96 -1.86
C GLN A 76 11.53 11.68 -0.58
N ARG A 77 12.12 11.88 0.60
CA ARG A 77 11.44 11.68 1.89
C ARG A 77 10.26 12.63 2.08
N LEU A 78 10.41 13.90 1.70
CA LEU A 78 9.32 14.89 1.71
C LEU A 78 8.18 14.46 0.78
N ALA A 79 8.50 13.95 -0.42
CA ALA A 79 7.50 13.46 -1.37
C ALA A 79 6.76 12.23 -0.83
N GLU A 80 7.47 11.28 -0.22
CA GLU A 80 6.88 10.11 0.45
C GLU A 80 5.94 10.52 1.59
N MET A 81 6.37 11.43 2.45
CA MET A 81 5.55 11.95 3.55
C MET A 81 4.30 12.67 3.03
N LYS A 82 4.43 13.52 2.00
CA LYS A 82 3.29 14.18 1.36
C LYS A 82 2.32 13.17 0.75
N ALA A 83 2.83 12.16 0.05
CA ALA A 83 2.02 11.12 -0.55
C ALA A 83 1.27 10.30 0.51
N ALA A 84 1.91 9.94 1.62
CA ALA A 84 1.27 9.27 2.74
C ALA A 84 0.18 10.15 3.39
N GLN A 85 0.46 11.45 3.57
CA GLN A 85 -0.51 12.40 4.12
C GLN A 85 -1.74 12.57 3.22
N LEU A 86 -1.54 12.58 1.90
CA LEU A 86 -2.63 12.59 0.90
C LEU A 86 -3.50 11.33 0.96
N LYS A 87 -2.94 10.19 1.37
CA LYS A 87 -3.69 8.93 1.56
C LYS A 87 -4.47 8.88 2.87
N ASN A 88 -4.05 9.63 3.89
CA ASN A 88 -4.70 9.71 5.22
C ASN A 88 -6.02 10.50 5.22
N LYS A 89 -6.98 10.08 4.39
CA LYS A 89 -8.27 10.74 4.16
C LYS A 89 -9.34 10.36 5.17
N PHE A 90 -9.17 9.24 5.87
CA PHE A 90 -10.12 8.69 6.83
C PHE A 90 -9.62 8.90 8.28
N GLY A 91 -10.30 8.28 9.23
CA GLY A 91 -10.05 8.48 10.66
C GLY A 91 -11.18 8.00 11.58
N GLU A 92 -12.35 7.72 11.00
CA GLU A 92 -13.56 7.35 11.72
C GLU A 92 -14.27 6.18 11.02
N VAL A 93 -15.17 5.52 11.75
CA VAL A 93 -16.00 4.44 11.21
C VAL A 93 -17.30 5.04 10.70
N LEU A 94 -17.57 4.89 9.41
CA LEU A 94 -18.82 5.34 8.80
C LEU A 94 -19.91 4.28 8.98
N GLU A 95 -21.12 4.69 9.35
CA GLU A 95 -22.30 3.81 9.33
C GLU A 95 -23.09 4.05 8.05
N ILE A 96 -23.38 2.99 7.30
CA ILE A 96 -24.08 3.09 6.01
C ILE A 96 -25.36 2.25 5.98
N SER A 97 -26.27 2.62 5.08
CA SER A 97 -27.41 1.78 4.71
C SER A 97 -27.09 0.91 3.49
N GLY A 98 -27.96 -0.06 3.18
CA GLY A 98 -27.82 -0.88 1.97
C GLY A 98 -27.82 -0.08 0.67
N LYS A 99 -28.46 1.11 0.64
CA LYS A 99 -28.48 1.98 -0.55
C LYS A 99 -27.13 2.61 -0.84
N ASP A 100 -26.35 2.87 0.21
CA ASP A 100 -25.06 3.56 0.11
C ASP A 100 -23.93 2.58 -0.20
N TYR A 101 -24.16 1.27 -0.03
CA TYR A 101 -23.18 0.20 -0.22
C TYR A 101 -22.37 0.33 -1.52
N VAL A 102 -23.06 0.53 -2.66
CA VAL A 102 -22.39 0.60 -3.96
C VAL A 102 -21.43 1.80 -4.04
N GLN A 103 -21.85 2.95 -3.52
CA GLN A 103 -21.02 4.16 -3.54
C GLN A 103 -19.87 4.06 -2.55
N GLU A 104 -20.17 3.61 -1.33
CA GLU A 104 -19.23 3.67 -0.23
C GLU A 104 -18.22 2.51 -0.22
N VAL A 105 -18.59 1.36 -0.77
CA VAL A 105 -17.78 0.13 -0.81
C VAL A 105 -17.28 -0.17 -2.22
N THR A 106 -18.19 -0.39 -3.18
CA THR A 106 -17.80 -0.80 -4.54
C THR A 106 -17.11 0.33 -5.31
N LYS A 107 -17.50 1.60 -5.08
CA LYS A 107 -16.96 2.79 -5.76
C LYS A 107 -16.12 3.68 -4.84
N ALA A 108 -15.48 3.12 -3.82
CA ALA A 108 -14.72 3.88 -2.83
C ALA A 108 -13.54 4.68 -3.44
N GLY A 109 -13.02 4.24 -4.59
CA GLY A 109 -11.94 4.87 -5.34
C GLY A 109 -10.75 3.94 -5.57
N LYS A 110 -9.75 4.43 -6.33
CA LYS A 110 -8.51 3.71 -6.60
C LYS A 110 -7.62 3.67 -5.35
N ASP A 111 -6.94 2.54 -5.13
CA ASP A 111 -6.00 2.35 -4.02
C ASP A 111 -6.60 2.55 -2.61
N ILE A 112 -7.93 2.49 -2.47
CA ILE A 112 -8.64 2.63 -1.19
C ILE A 112 -9.09 1.25 -0.72
N TRP A 113 -8.56 0.83 0.42
CA TRP A 113 -9.02 -0.34 1.14
C TRP A 113 -10.31 -0.02 1.89
N VAL A 114 -11.31 -0.89 1.78
CA VAL A 114 -12.58 -0.76 2.51
C VAL A 114 -12.79 -1.98 3.40
N VAL A 115 -12.95 -1.76 4.69
CA VAL A 115 -13.28 -2.79 5.68
C VAL A 115 -14.73 -2.60 6.09
N LEU A 116 -15.61 -3.48 5.61
CA LEU A 116 -17.03 -3.47 5.92
C LEU A 116 -17.36 -4.50 7.00
N HIS A 117 -17.91 -4.05 8.12
CA HIS A 117 -18.47 -4.91 9.17
C HIS A 117 -20.00 -4.95 9.10
N LEU A 118 -20.55 -6.10 8.73
CA LEU A 118 -21.97 -6.37 8.90
C LEU A 118 -22.23 -6.82 10.32
N TYR A 119 -23.16 -6.14 10.98
CA TYR A 119 -23.47 -6.39 12.37
C TYR A 119 -24.97 -6.43 12.64
N LYS A 120 -25.35 -6.85 13.84
CA LYS A 120 -26.71 -6.74 14.35
C LYS A 120 -26.69 -6.30 15.81
N GLN A 121 -27.61 -5.42 16.17
CA GLN A 121 -27.79 -5.02 17.55
C GLN A 121 -28.20 -6.23 18.40
N GLY A 122 -27.69 -6.31 19.62
CA GLY A 122 -27.94 -7.43 20.54
C GLY A 122 -26.93 -8.59 20.45
N ILE A 123 -26.02 -8.60 19.47
CA ILE A 123 -24.91 -9.56 19.43
C ILE A 123 -23.68 -8.94 20.13
N PRO A 124 -23.22 -9.47 21.28
CA PRO A 124 -22.12 -8.85 22.04
C PRO A 124 -20.81 -8.71 21.25
N LEU A 125 -20.45 -9.74 20.48
CA LEU A 125 -19.23 -9.73 19.68
C LEU A 125 -19.25 -8.67 18.58
N CYS A 126 -20.42 -8.37 18.01
CA CYS A 126 -20.58 -7.27 17.07
C CYS A 126 -20.29 -5.91 17.73
N ALA A 127 -20.75 -5.71 18.96
CA ALA A 127 -20.48 -4.47 19.71
C ALA A 127 -18.99 -4.32 20.01
N LEU A 128 -18.33 -5.42 20.38
CA LEU A 128 -16.87 -5.44 20.61
C LEU A 128 -16.09 -5.08 19.34
N ILE A 129 -16.43 -5.68 18.19
CA ILE A 129 -15.78 -5.37 16.92
C ILE A 129 -16.00 -3.90 16.52
N ASN A 130 -17.19 -3.35 16.72
CA ASN A 130 -17.46 -1.93 16.45
C ASN A 130 -16.57 -1.00 17.27
N GLN A 131 -16.33 -1.32 18.55
CA GLN A 131 -15.41 -0.58 19.41
C GLN A 131 -13.96 -0.68 18.89
N HIS A 132 -13.51 -1.87 18.50
CA HIS A 132 -12.16 -2.08 17.96
C HIS A 132 -11.96 -1.34 16.64
N MET A 133 -12.92 -1.42 15.71
CA MET A 133 -12.89 -0.68 14.44
C MET A 133 -12.76 0.83 14.65
N SER A 134 -13.38 1.38 15.70
CA SER A 134 -13.28 2.81 16.02
C SER A 134 -11.85 3.22 16.39
N GLY A 135 -11.12 2.35 17.09
CA GLY A 135 -9.70 2.54 17.36
C GLY A 135 -8.82 2.34 16.12
N LEU A 136 -9.12 1.31 15.33
CA LEU A 136 -8.38 0.98 14.11
C LEU A 136 -8.52 2.09 13.05
N ALA A 137 -9.70 2.66 12.87
CA ALA A 137 -9.92 3.76 11.93
C ALA A 137 -9.06 4.99 12.22
N ARG A 138 -8.80 5.28 13.50
CA ARG A 138 -7.90 6.37 13.91
C ARG A 138 -6.43 6.05 13.65
N LYS A 139 -6.05 4.79 13.77
CA LYS A 139 -4.67 4.29 13.55
C LYS A 139 -4.34 4.19 12.06
N PHE A 140 -5.28 3.71 11.24
CA PHE A 140 -5.13 3.45 9.81
C PHE A 140 -6.01 4.41 9.00
N ARG A 141 -5.53 5.64 8.83
CA ARG A 141 -6.29 6.73 8.19
C ARG A 141 -6.33 6.63 6.67
N ASP A 142 -5.57 5.73 6.08
CA ASP A 142 -5.55 5.36 4.67
C ASP A 142 -6.56 4.25 4.32
N VAL A 143 -7.19 3.65 5.33
CA VAL A 143 -8.21 2.61 5.19
C VAL A 143 -9.58 3.16 5.56
N LYS A 144 -10.60 2.81 4.76
CA LYS A 144 -11.98 3.19 4.99
C LYS A 144 -12.69 2.13 5.81
N PHE A 145 -13.01 2.43 7.06
CA PHE A 145 -13.77 1.54 7.94
C PHE A 145 -15.26 1.87 7.88
N ILE A 146 -16.09 0.86 7.63
CA ILE A 146 -17.53 1.00 7.46
C ILE A 146 -18.25 -0.08 8.27
N LYS A 147 -19.36 0.26 8.89
CA LYS A 147 -20.29 -0.70 9.49
C LYS A 147 -21.68 -0.55 8.91
N ALA A 148 -22.42 -1.64 8.81
CA ALA A 148 -23.81 -1.62 8.38
C ALA A 148 -24.63 -2.68 9.11
N ILE A 149 -25.91 -2.37 9.37
CA ILE A 149 -26.83 -3.37 9.91
C ILE A 149 -27.05 -4.43 8.83
N SER A 150 -26.74 -5.68 9.18
CA SER A 150 -26.79 -6.85 8.29
C SER A 150 -28.11 -6.95 7.53
N THR A 151 -29.26 -6.82 8.21
CA THR A 151 -30.59 -6.95 7.60
C THR A 151 -30.99 -5.80 6.68
N THR A 152 -30.42 -4.60 6.88
CA THR A 152 -30.70 -3.44 6.01
C THR A 152 -29.74 -3.37 4.83
N CYS A 153 -28.55 -3.96 4.96
CA CYS A 153 -27.54 -4.04 3.92
C CYS A 153 -27.79 -5.22 2.99
N ILE A 154 -28.06 -6.41 3.55
CA ILE A 154 -28.34 -7.65 2.81
C ILE A 154 -29.66 -8.25 3.34
N PRO A 155 -30.73 -8.25 2.52
CA PRO A 155 -31.99 -8.85 2.92
C PRO A 155 -31.83 -10.31 3.36
N ASN A 156 -32.42 -10.67 4.50
CA ASN A 156 -32.38 -12.03 5.06
C ASN A 156 -30.97 -12.58 5.36
N TYR A 157 -29.99 -11.71 5.66
CA TYR A 157 -28.67 -12.17 6.08
C TYR A 157 -28.75 -13.00 7.38
N PRO A 158 -28.22 -14.24 7.43
CA PRO A 158 -28.38 -15.10 8.60
C PRO A 158 -27.62 -14.59 9.83
N ASP A 159 -28.29 -14.49 10.98
CA ASP A 159 -27.66 -14.07 12.25
C ASP A 159 -26.48 -14.96 12.66
N LYS A 160 -26.53 -16.26 12.34
CA LYS A 160 -25.44 -17.21 12.63
C LYS A 160 -24.12 -16.87 11.93
N ASN A 161 -24.18 -16.08 10.86
CA ASN A 161 -23.01 -15.63 10.11
C ASN A 161 -22.40 -14.37 10.72
N LEU A 162 -23.05 -13.74 11.70
CA LEU A 162 -22.57 -12.53 12.34
C LEU A 162 -21.64 -12.83 13.52
N PRO A 163 -20.66 -11.95 13.78
CA PRO A 163 -20.27 -10.80 12.97
C PRO A 163 -19.66 -11.21 11.62
N THR A 164 -19.75 -10.34 10.62
CA THR A 164 -19.13 -10.57 9.31
C THR A 164 -18.27 -9.38 8.91
N ILE A 165 -17.03 -9.62 8.50
CA ILE A 165 -16.15 -8.60 7.93
C ILE A 165 -15.81 -8.96 6.49
N PHE A 166 -15.99 -8.02 5.58
CA PHE A 166 -15.51 -8.07 4.21
C PHE A 166 -14.42 -7.01 4.00
N VAL A 167 -13.34 -7.39 3.33
CA VAL A 167 -12.26 -6.50 2.94
C VAL A 167 -12.30 -6.34 1.43
N TYR A 168 -12.47 -5.10 0.97
CA TYR A 168 -12.49 -4.74 -0.44
C TYR A 168 -11.26 -3.93 -0.84
N LEU A 169 -10.85 -4.08 -2.09
CA LEU A 169 -9.95 -3.20 -2.78
C LEU A 169 -10.41 -3.08 -4.24
N GLU A 170 -10.67 -1.85 -4.69
CA GLU A 170 -11.10 -1.55 -6.06
C GLU A 170 -12.39 -2.29 -6.50
N GLY A 171 -13.31 -2.50 -5.55
CA GLY A 171 -14.59 -3.17 -5.78
C GLY A 171 -14.56 -4.69 -5.65
N ASP A 172 -13.37 -5.30 -5.60
CA ASP A 172 -13.22 -6.74 -5.40
C ASP A 172 -13.10 -7.10 -3.92
N ILE A 173 -13.71 -8.23 -3.53
CA ILE A 173 -13.48 -8.84 -2.21
C ILE A 173 -12.09 -9.47 -2.19
N LYS A 174 -11.23 -9.01 -1.28
CA LYS A 174 -9.90 -9.58 -1.03
C LYS A 174 -9.87 -10.54 0.15
N ALA A 175 -10.76 -10.35 1.14
CA ALA A 175 -10.91 -11.27 2.26
C ALA A 175 -12.33 -11.23 2.85
N GLN A 176 -12.73 -12.33 3.48
CA GLN A 176 -14.01 -12.45 4.18
C GLN A 176 -13.84 -13.25 5.47
N PHE A 177 -14.47 -12.76 6.54
CA PHE A 177 -14.47 -13.38 7.87
C PHE A 177 -15.91 -13.47 8.34
N ILE A 178 -16.41 -14.70 8.50
CA ILE A 178 -17.83 -14.96 8.74
C ILE A 178 -18.00 -15.74 10.03
N GLY A 179 -18.83 -15.22 10.93
CA GLY A 179 -19.25 -15.87 12.16
C GLY A 179 -18.27 -15.66 13.33
N PRO A 180 -18.65 -16.05 14.55
CA PRO A 180 -17.90 -15.73 15.76
C PRO A 180 -16.59 -16.51 15.90
N LEU A 181 -16.50 -17.71 15.31
CA LEU A 181 -15.35 -18.61 15.47
C LEU A 181 -14.06 -18.02 14.86
N VAL A 182 -14.16 -17.33 13.72
CA VAL A 182 -12.99 -16.73 13.06
C VAL A 182 -12.41 -15.55 13.85
N PHE A 183 -13.17 -14.98 14.79
CA PHE A 183 -12.75 -13.86 15.62
C PHE A 183 -12.29 -14.28 17.02
N GLY A 184 -12.23 -15.58 17.34
CA GLY A 184 -11.81 -16.04 18.67
C GLY A 184 -12.80 -15.70 19.81
N GLY A 185 -14.03 -15.28 19.47
CA GLY A 185 -15.06 -14.93 20.45
C GLY A 185 -14.77 -13.65 21.25
N MET A 186 -15.22 -13.61 22.51
CA MET A 186 -15.17 -12.40 23.33
C MET A 186 -13.77 -12.01 23.84
N ASN A 187 -12.76 -12.86 23.60
CA ASN A 187 -11.36 -12.56 23.93
C ASN A 187 -10.64 -11.78 22.82
N LEU A 188 -11.35 -11.36 21.78
CA LEU A 188 -10.80 -10.57 20.68
C LEU A 188 -10.19 -9.26 21.20
N THR A 189 -8.90 -9.08 20.96
CA THR A 189 -8.14 -7.85 21.25
C THR A 189 -7.98 -7.00 19.98
N ARG A 190 -7.53 -5.75 20.14
CA ARG A 190 -7.34 -4.77 19.05
C ARG A 190 -5.90 -4.65 18.57
N ASP A 191 -4.94 -5.10 19.38
CA ASP A 191 -3.53 -4.70 19.29
C ASP A 191 -2.80 -5.21 18.04
#